data_AF-A0A966W201-F1
#
_entry.id   AF-A0A966W201-F1
#
_cell.length_a   1.000
_cell.length_b   1.000
_cell.length_c   1.000
_cell.angle_alpha   90.00
_cell.angle_beta   90.00
_cell.angle_gamma   90.00
#
_symmetry.space_group_name_H-M   'P 1'
#
loop_
_entity.id
_entity.type
_entity.pdbx_description
1 polymer ?
#
loop_
_entity_poly.entity_id
_entity_poly.type
_entity_poly.pdbx_seq_one_letter_code
_entity_poly.pdbx_strand_id
1 'polypeptide(L)'
;MVARLQKLKPDWAKERTVLFQSVKAGTPKSGAYPFLVTAQVHDYGTGFPANKYYGQTTVGTFEDERFILSEDDFGGWKVEGPLTPPKSVSKANPAEGVSAIPVNSLPGKPAANKPAPAPTGASPAKVVKLPMGEWASYGTGGQLLIGLGFVLKADGTYTNLEGKEGGKYVHDTAAATVTFKGGFLDGEVGTNVKLSGFKLSNTISCEPYR
;
A
#
# COMPACT_ATOMS: atom_id res chain seq x y z
N MET A 1 -5.71 1.61 3.83
CA MET A 1 -7.18 1.46 3.81
C MET A 1 -7.91 2.80 3.83
N VAL A 2 -7.69 3.65 4.85
CA VAL A 2 -8.32 4.98 5.00
C VAL A 2 -8.21 5.83 3.72
N ALA A 3 -7.00 5.95 3.17
CA ALA A 3 -6.76 6.69 1.93
C ALA A 3 -7.50 6.13 0.71
N ARG A 4 -7.81 4.83 0.66
CA ARG A 4 -8.54 4.20 -0.46
C ARG A 4 -10.05 4.42 -0.33
N LEU A 5 -10.59 4.32 0.89
CA LEU A 5 -12.00 4.64 1.16
C LEU A 5 -12.30 6.14 1.02
N GLN A 6 -11.35 7.01 1.38
CA GLN A 6 -11.44 8.46 1.16
C GLN A 6 -11.38 8.82 -0.34
N LYS A 7 -10.56 8.12 -1.14
CA LYS A 7 -10.52 8.30 -2.60
C LYS A 7 -11.82 7.90 -3.32
N LEU A 8 -12.69 7.14 -2.67
CA LEU A 8 -13.99 6.72 -3.22
C LEU A 8 -15.13 7.67 -2.87
N LYS A 9 -14.81 8.89 -2.40
CA LYS A 9 -15.80 9.93 -2.12
C LYS A 9 -16.69 10.12 -3.35
N PRO A 10 -18.02 10.05 -3.23
CA PRO A 10 -18.92 10.26 -4.36
C PRO A 10 -18.76 11.68 -4.88
N ASP A 11 -18.93 11.89 -6.19
CA ASP A 11 -18.74 13.21 -6.82
C ASP A 11 -19.67 14.30 -6.22
N TRP A 12 -20.85 13.90 -5.74
CA TRP A 12 -21.81 14.80 -5.11
C TRP A 12 -21.43 15.18 -3.66
N ALA A 13 -20.58 14.40 -2.99
CA ALA A 13 -20.20 14.63 -1.61
C ALA A 13 -19.05 15.62 -1.55
N LYS A 14 -19.23 16.69 -0.75
CA LYS A 14 -18.16 17.64 -0.45
C LYS A 14 -17.13 17.01 0.47
N GLU A 15 -17.60 16.30 1.49
CA GLU A 15 -16.77 15.71 2.53
C GLU A 15 -17.11 14.23 2.73
N ARG A 16 -16.09 13.42 2.99
CA ARG A 16 -16.21 12.02 3.39
C ARG A 16 -15.42 11.78 4.67
N THR A 17 -16.07 11.24 5.70
CA THR A 17 -15.46 10.80 6.95
C THR A 17 -15.63 9.30 7.13
N VAL A 18 -14.58 8.59 7.49
CA VAL A 18 -14.63 7.14 7.77
C VAL A 18 -14.33 6.91 9.25
N LEU A 19 -15.28 6.31 9.96
CA LEU A 19 -15.20 6.03 11.40
C LEU A 19 -15.09 4.51 11.61
N PHE A 20 -13.96 4.05 12.13
CA PHE A 20 -13.75 2.64 12.43
C PHE A 20 -14.27 2.31 13.82
N GLN A 21 -15.05 1.23 13.94
CA GLN A 21 -15.49 0.68 15.21
C GLN A 21 -14.63 -0.53 15.59
N SER A 22 -14.41 -1.45 14.65
CA SER A 22 -13.57 -2.63 14.86
C SER A 22 -12.84 -3.04 13.58
N VAL A 23 -11.64 -3.59 13.76
CA VAL A 23 -10.85 -4.25 12.72
C VAL A 23 -10.33 -5.55 13.34
N LYS A 24 -10.80 -6.69 12.85
CA LYS A 24 -10.44 -8.03 13.36
C LYS A 24 -9.55 -8.73 12.34
N ALA A 25 -8.29 -9.01 12.69
CA ALA A 25 -7.41 -9.76 11.81
C ALA A 25 -7.86 -11.22 11.69
N GLY A 26 -7.83 -11.77 10.48
CA GLY A 26 -8.00 -13.20 10.21
C GLY A 26 -6.66 -13.89 10.00
N THR A 27 -6.70 -15.20 9.72
CA THR A 27 -5.50 -16.02 9.49
C THR A 27 -4.88 -15.69 8.12
N PRO A 28 -3.59 -15.32 8.04
CA PRO A 28 -2.91 -15.07 6.78
C PRO A 28 -2.81 -16.34 5.91
N LYS A 29 -2.97 -16.20 4.59
CA LYS A 29 -2.82 -17.30 3.62
C LYS A 29 -2.15 -16.79 2.35
N SER A 30 -1.02 -17.40 1.98
CA SER A 30 -0.31 -17.13 0.71
C SER A 30 -0.04 -15.63 0.44
N GLY A 31 0.41 -14.87 1.44
CA GLY A 31 0.70 -13.43 1.29
C GLY A 31 -0.53 -12.52 1.31
N ALA A 32 -1.72 -13.08 1.53
CA ALA A 32 -2.95 -12.35 1.78
C ALA A 32 -3.28 -12.36 3.28
N TYR A 33 -3.60 -11.19 3.81
CA TYR A 33 -3.92 -10.94 5.22
C TYR A 33 -5.39 -10.50 5.28
N PRO A 34 -6.34 -11.42 5.51
CA PRO A 34 -7.74 -11.07 5.61
C PRO A 34 -8.03 -10.36 6.93
N PHE A 35 -9.01 -9.46 6.93
CA PHE A 35 -9.52 -8.83 8.15
C PHE A 35 -11.00 -8.47 7.97
N LEU A 36 -11.74 -8.46 9.07
CA LEU A 36 -13.14 -8.03 9.12
C LEU A 36 -13.20 -6.61 9.66
N VAL A 37 -14.04 -5.76 9.05
CA VAL A 37 -14.17 -4.36 9.41
C VAL A 37 -15.62 -4.02 9.71
N THR A 38 -15.82 -3.42 10.89
CA THR A 38 -17.04 -2.69 11.20
C THR A 38 -16.72 -1.20 11.21
N ALA A 39 -17.37 -0.44 10.31
CA ALA A 39 -17.10 0.98 10.11
C ALA A 39 -18.34 1.74 9.60
N GLN A 40 -18.36 3.05 9.84
CA GLN A 40 -19.33 4.00 9.28
C GLN A 40 -18.63 4.90 8.27
N VAL A 41 -19.26 5.10 7.11
CA VAL A 41 -18.86 6.06 6.08
C VAL A 41 -19.88 7.18 6.07
N HIS A 42 -19.47 8.38 6.44
CA HIS A 42 -20.30 9.57 6.44
C HIS A 42 -19.93 10.45 5.24
N ASP A 43 -20.89 10.69 4.37
CA ASP A 43 -20.76 11.54 3.18
C ASP A 43 -21.69 12.74 3.32
N TYR A 44 -21.12 13.95 3.28
CA TYR A 44 -21.85 15.21 3.39
C TYR A 44 -21.79 16.00 2.08
N GLY A 45 -22.95 16.39 1.55
CA GLY A 45 -23.08 17.27 0.39
C GLY A 45 -23.79 18.58 0.76
N THR A 46 -23.29 19.72 0.28
CA THR A 46 -23.82 21.07 0.61
C THR A 46 -25.04 21.48 -0.22
N GLY A 47 -25.36 20.75 -1.29
CA GLY A 47 -26.43 21.10 -2.22
C GLY A 47 -26.22 22.46 -2.89
N PHE A 48 -27.32 23.16 -3.13
CA PHE A 48 -27.39 24.49 -3.74
C PHE A 48 -28.23 25.43 -2.85
N PRO A 49 -27.62 26.06 -1.83
CA PRO A 49 -28.33 26.83 -0.80
C PRO A 49 -29.18 27.99 -1.34
N ALA A 50 -28.76 28.61 -2.45
CA ALA A 50 -29.52 29.69 -3.08
C ALA A 50 -30.94 29.27 -3.51
N ASN A 51 -31.19 27.99 -3.76
CA ASN A 51 -32.53 27.44 -4.05
C ASN A 51 -33.17 26.75 -2.84
N LYS A 52 -32.68 27.01 -1.62
CA LYS A 52 -33.10 26.33 -0.37
C LYS A 52 -32.92 24.81 -0.40
N TYR A 53 -32.07 24.30 -1.28
CA TYR A 53 -31.66 22.90 -1.33
C TYR A 53 -30.31 22.76 -0.62
N TYR A 54 -30.30 22.28 0.62
CA TYR A 54 -29.08 22.24 1.44
C TYR A 54 -28.27 20.95 1.28
N GLY A 55 -28.62 20.13 0.28
CA GLY A 55 -27.99 18.86 0.00
C GLY A 55 -28.47 17.75 0.93
N GLN A 56 -27.66 16.72 1.07
CA GLN A 56 -27.97 15.55 1.88
C GLN A 56 -26.74 15.05 2.61
N THR A 57 -27.00 14.28 3.66
CA THR A 57 -26.02 13.48 4.36
C THR A 57 -26.36 12.01 4.20
N THR A 58 -25.39 11.21 3.77
CA THR A 58 -25.52 9.76 3.67
C THR A 58 -24.57 9.09 4.66
N VAL A 59 -25.08 8.11 5.40
CA VAL A 59 -24.27 7.26 6.27
C VAL A 59 -24.37 5.83 5.79
N GLY A 60 -23.25 5.27 5.36
CA GLY A 60 -23.10 3.86 4.99
C GLY A 60 -22.45 3.05 6.10
N THR A 61 -22.92 1.82 6.30
CA THR A 61 -22.43 0.90 7.34
C THR A 61 -21.76 -0.32 6.71
N PHE A 62 -20.55 -0.62 7.17
CA PHE A 62 -19.91 -1.93 7.04
C PHE A 62 -20.06 -2.67 8.36
N GLU A 63 -20.50 -3.93 8.31
CA GLU A 63 -20.75 -4.78 9.48
C GLU A 63 -19.98 -6.09 9.32
N ASP A 64 -18.85 -6.21 10.02
CA ASP A 64 -17.90 -7.32 9.89
C ASP A 64 -17.58 -7.69 8.42
N GLU A 65 -17.41 -6.67 7.59
CA GLU A 65 -17.18 -6.82 6.16
C GLU A 65 -15.74 -7.23 5.87
N ARG A 66 -15.55 -8.14 4.92
CA ARG A 66 -14.25 -8.74 4.66
C ARG A 66 -13.41 -7.88 3.74
N PHE A 67 -12.20 -7.58 4.19
CA PHE A 67 -11.14 -6.98 3.40
C PHE A 67 -9.92 -7.90 3.37
N ILE A 68 -9.07 -7.71 2.37
CA ILE A 68 -7.82 -8.43 2.17
C ILE A 68 -6.73 -7.39 1.98
N LEU A 69 -5.69 -7.49 2.80
CA LEU A 69 -4.44 -6.78 2.59
C LEU A 69 -3.48 -7.73 1.88
N SER A 70 -2.91 -7.34 0.76
CA SER A 70 -1.92 -8.12 0.00
C SER A 70 -0.85 -7.19 -0.55
N GLU A 71 0.32 -7.74 -0.86
CA GLU A 71 1.32 -6.97 -1.60
C GLU A 71 0.82 -6.73 -3.04
N ASP A 72 1.06 -5.54 -3.58
CA ASP A 72 0.92 -5.27 -5.01
C ASP A 72 2.18 -5.71 -5.77
N ASP A 73 2.10 -5.68 -7.10
CA ASP A 73 3.17 -6.15 -7.99
C ASP A 73 4.47 -5.34 -7.83
N PHE A 74 4.43 -4.18 -7.16
CA PHE A 74 5.55 -3.28 -6.91
C PHE A 74 6.02 -3.32 -5.44
N GLY A 75 5.55 -4.30 -4.66
CA GLY A 75 5.93 -4.50 -3.26
C GLY A 75 5.34 -3.46 -2.29
N GLY A 76 4.37 -2.67 -2.75
CA GLY A 76 3.48 -1.87 -1.93
C GLY A 76 2.34 -2.71 -1.34
N TRP A 77 1.53 -2.11 -0.48
CA TRP A 77 0.39 -2.79 0.14
C TRP A 77 -0.92 -2.34 -0.49
N LYS A 78 -1.67 -3.28 -1.07
CA LYS A 78 -3.03 -3.06 -1.57
C LYS A 78 -4.06 -3.63 -0.60
N VAL A 79 -5.18 -2.90 -0.46
CA VAL A 79 -6.35 -3.35 0.31
C VAL A 79 -7.53 -3.58 -0.63
N GLU A 80 -7.99 -4.81 -0.73
CA GLU A 80 -9.14 -5.24 -1.53
C GLU A 80 -10.32 -5.52 -0.59
N GLY A 81 -11.55 -5.29 -1.05
CA GLY A 81 -12.77 -5.46 -0.25
C GLY A 81 -13.91 -4.60 -0.79
N PRO A 82 -15.07 -4.61 -0.11
CA PRO A 82 -16.23 -3.86 -0.58
C PRO A 82 -15.94 -2.35 -0.55
N LEU A 83 -16.12 -1.72 -1.72
CA LEU A 83 -15.87 -0.29 -1.94
C LEU A 83 -17.09 0.57 -1.61
N THR A 84 -18.27 -0.05 -1.53
CA THR A 84 -19.55 0.58 -1.23
C THR A 84 -20.15 -0.12 -0.01
N PRO A 85 -20.59 0.64 1.01
CA PRO A 85 -21.31 0.06 2.15
C PRO A 85 -22.59 -0.64 1.69
N PRO A 86 -22.84 -1.89 2.13
CA PRO A 86 -24.03 -2.65 1.74
C PRO A 86 -25.34 -2.04 2.26
N LYS A 87 -25.28 -1.33 3.39
CA LYS A 87 -26.40 -0.60 3.99
C LYS A 87 -26.07 0.87 4.02
N SER A 88 -26.99 1.73 3.56
CA SER A 88 -26.85 3.18 3.68
C SER A 88 -28.17 3.87 3.96
N VAL A 89 -28.10 4.99 4.68
CA VAL A 89 -29.24 5.85 4.99
C VAL A 89 -28.90 7.28 4.60
N SER A 90 -29.76 7.89 3.79
CA SER A 90 -29.63 9.28 3.35
C SER A 90 -30.71 10.15 3.97
N LYS A 91 -30.35 11.36 4.40
CA LYS A 91 -31.29 12.37 4.90
C LYS A 91 -30.96 13.73 4.33
N ALA A 92 -32.00 14.50 3.98
CA ALA A 92 -31.85 15.88 3.53
C ALA A 92 -31.32 16.77 4.67
N ASN A 93 -30.38 17.65 4.36
CA ASN A 93 -29.81 18.58 5.33
C ASN A 93 -30.84 19.65 5.72
N PRO A 94 -30.98 19.96 7.02
CA PRO A 94 -32.01 20.87 7.50
C PRO A 94 -31.70 22.35 7.16
N ALA A 95 -30.42 22.70 7.02
CA ALA A 95 -29.96 24.05 6.72
C ALA A 95 -28.59 24.02 6.03
N GLU A 96 -28.19 25.15 5.44
CA GLU A 96 -26.85 25.33 4.89
C GLU A 96 -25.78 25.08 5.96
N GLY A 97 -24.74 24.30 5.61
CA GLY A 97 -23.67 23.96 6.53
C GLY A 97 -24.04 22.97 7.64
N VAL A 98 -25.31 22.53 7.74
CA VAL A 98 -25.77 21.63 8.80
C VAL A 98 -26.00 20.23 8.24
N SER A 99 -25.28 19.24 8.79
CA SER A 99 -25.48 17.83 8.46
C SER A 99 -26.76 17.28 9.11
N ALA A 100 -27.58 16.56 8.34
CA ALA A 100 -28.75 15.85 8.86
C ALA A 100 -28.40 14.71 9.82
N ILE A 101 -27.19 14.16 9.69
CA ILE A 101 -26.65 13.11 10.56
C ILE A 101 -25.27 13.59 11.03
N PRO A 102 -25.14 14.17 12.23
CA PRO A 102 -23.87 14.70 12.72
C PRO A 102 -22.79 13.60 12.84
N VAL A 103 -21.55 13.89 12.44
CA VAL A 103 -20.44 12.93 12.53
C VAL A 103 -20.21 12.48 13.98
N ASN A 104 -20.37 13.39 14.94
CA ASN A 104 -20.18 13.11 16.37
C ASN A 104 -21.28 12.23 16.98
N SER A 105 -22.42 12.03 16.31
CA SER A 105 -23.45 11.09 16.76
C SER A 105 -23.21 9.65 16.27
N LEU A 106 -22.22 9.44 15.41
CA LEU A 106 -21.92 8.13 14.84
C LEU A 106 -20.92 7.35 15.71
N PRO A 107 -21.08 6.02 15.82
CA PRO A 107 -20.14 5.19 16.55
C PRO A 107 -18.80 5.05 15.79
N GLY A 108 -17.75 4.83 16.57
CA GLY A 108 -16.39 4.64 16.06
C GLY A 108 -15.53 5.88 16.20
N LYS A 109 -14.31 5.81 15.67
CA LYS A 109 -13.36 6.91 15.68
C LYS A 109 -12.81 7.13 14.28
N PRO A 110 -12.55 8.39 13.88
CA PRO A 110 -11.81 8.64 12.66
C PRO A 110 -10.47 7.92 12.77
N ALA A 111 -10.07 7.25 11.70
CA ALA A 111 -8.73 6.68 11.67
C ALA A 111 -7.72 7.82 11.81
N ALA A 112 -6.77 7.68 12.73
CA ALA A 112 -5.65 8.60 12.77
C ALA A 112 -4.93 8.52 11.41
N ASN A 113 -4.61 9.66 10.79
CA ASN A 113 -3.66 9.75 9.67
C ASN A 113 -2.21 9.41 10.12
N LYS A 114 -2.05 8.55 11.13
CA LYS A 114 -0.77 7.97 11.45
C LYS A 114 -0.56 6.79 10.49
N PRO A 115 0.62 6.69 9.86
CA PRO A 115 1.07 5.42 9.31
C PRO A 115 0.78 4.33 10.36
N ALA A 116 0.23 3.19 9.93
CA ALA A 116 0.13 2.05 10.84
C ALA A 116 1.50 1.89 11.50
N PRO A 117 1.59 1.79 12.85
CA PRO A 117 2.86 1.50 13.48
C PRO A 117 3.43 0.28 12.77
N ALA A 118 4.67 0.42 12.29
CA ALA A 118 5.41 -0.73 11.78
C ALA A 118 5.21 -1.85 12.80
N PRO A 119 4.86 -3.08 12.38
CA PRO A 119 4.52 -4.14 13.32
C PRO A 119 5.61 -4.25 14.38
N THR A 120 5.29 -3.82 15.61
CA THR A 120 6.14 -3.99 16.81
C THR A 120 5.97 -5.43 17.22
N GLY A 121 6.67 -6.26 16.48
CA GLY A 121 6.45 -7.68 16.37
C GLY A 121 7.23 -8.06 15.13
N ALA A 122 8.55 -8.04 15.25
CA ALA A 122 9.38 -8.84 14.39
C ALA A 122 8.83 -10.27 14.46
N SER A 123 7.93 -10.63 13.53
CA SER A 123 7.96 -11.98 13.02
C SER A 123 9.41 -12.25 12.67
N PRO A 124 10.01 -13.36 13.12
CA PRO A 124 11.39 -13.67 12.80
C PRO A 124 11.55 -13.42 11.31
N ALA A 125 12.49 -12.53 10.96
CA ALA A 125 12.72 -12.10 9.60
C ALA A 125 12.72 -13.37 8.75
N LYS A 126 11.71 -13.53 7.90
CA LYS A 126 11.70 -14.64 6.96
C LYS A 126 12.96 -14.39 6.13
N VAL A 127 14.00 -15.20 6.35
CA VAL A 127 15.31 -15.03 5.71
C VAL A 127 15.05 -15.01 4.21
N VAL A 128 15.02 -13.81 3.63
CA VAL A 128 14.81 -13.64 2.20
C VAL A 128 16.12 -14.06 1.58
N LYS A 129 16.11 -15.12 0.77
CA LYS A 129 17.25 -15.47 -0.05
C LYS A 129 17.06 -14.77 -1.40
N LEU A 130 18.07 -14.01 -1.85
CA LEU A 130 18.05 -13.42 -3.18
C LEU A 130 17.95 -14.54 -4.23
N PRO A 131 17.05 -14.43 -5.21
CA PRO A 131 17.09 -15.28 -6.40
C PRO A 131 18.42 -15.12 -7.14
N MET A 132 19.03 -16.25 -7.50
CA MET A 132 20.21 -16.27 -8.38
C MET A 132 19.76 -16.22 -9.83
N GLY A 133 20.64 -15.78 -10.72
CA GLY A 133 20.34 -15.64 -12.15
C GLY A 133 20.29 -14.19 -12.58
N GLU A 134 19.58 -13.92 -13.67
CA GLU A 134 19.51 -12.61 -14.32
C GLU A 134 18.58 -11.64 -13.58
N TRP A 135 18.95 -10.37 -13.61
CA TRP A 135 18.25 -9.25 -12.97
C TRP A 135 18.18 -8.09 -13.94
N ALA A 136 17.06 -7.38 -13.89
CA ALA A 136 16.81 -6.17 -14.65
C ALA A 136 16.58 -4.99 -13.71
N SER A 137 17.10 -3.83 -14.09
CA SER A 137 16.92 -2.58 -13.35
C SER A 137 16.04 -1.62 -14.12
N TYR A 138 15.16 -0.93 -13.42
CA TYR A 138 14.14 -0.05 -13.99
C TYR A 138 14.21 1.32 -13.34
N GLY A 139 14.08 2.35 -14.16
CA GLY A 139 14.05 3.75 -13.78
C GLY A 139 12.63 4.24 -13.47
N THR A 140 12.50 5.57 -13.39
CA THR A 140 11.21 6.22 -13.15
C THR A 140 10.19 5.83 -14.22
N GLY A 141 8.97 5.46 -13.79
CA GLY A 141 7.91 5.02 -14.69
C GLY A 141 8.06 3.57 -15.18
N GLY A 142 8.97 2.77 -14.61
CA GLY A 142 9.16 1.36 -14.98
C GLY A 142 9.93 1.18 -16.30
N GLN A 143 10.64 2.21 -16.75
CA GLN A 143 11.47 2.13 -17.95
C GLN A 143 12.70 1.28 -17.67
N LEU A 144 12.91 0.22 -18.47
CA LEU A 144 14.11 -0.60 -18.37
C LEU A 144 15.36 0.28 -18.58
N LEU A 145 16.29 0.21 -17.64
CA LEU A 145 17.57 0.90 -17.76
C LEU A 145 18.51 0.00 -18.56
N ILE A 146 18.63 0.30 -19.85
CA ILE A 146 19.57 -0.35 -20.76
C ILE A 146 20.98 -0.23 -20.16
N GLY A 147 21.67 -1.36 -20.01
CA GLY A 147 23.01 -1.43 -19.43
C GLY A 147 23.08 -1.68 -17.92
N LEU A 148 21.95 -1.74 -17.21
CA LEU A 148 21.89 -2.05 -15.77
C LEU A 148 21.30 -3.44 -15.48
N GLY A 149 21.38 -4.36 -16.44
CA GLY A 149 21.10 -5.78 -16.23
C GLY A 149 22.32 -6.52 -15.69
N PHE A 150 22.12 -7.45 -14.77
CA PHE A 150 23.21 -8.18 -14.12
C PHE A 150 22.82 -9.61 -13.74
N VAL A 151 23.80 -10.44 -13.44
CA VAL A 151 23.63 -11.84 -13.02
C VAL A 151 24.17 -12.01 -11.62
N LEU A 152 23.35 -12.45 -10.67
CA LEU A 152 23.80 -12.86 -9.34
C LEU A 152 24.16 -14.36 -9.34
N LYS A 153 25.32 -14.69 -8.77
CA LYS A 153 25.82 -16.06 -8.65
C LYS A 153 25.88 -16.50 -7.19
N ALA A 154 25.63 -17.79 -6.96
CA ALA A 154 25.54 -18.35 -5.61
C ALA A 154 26.86 -18.26 -4.80
N ASP A 155 27.98 -18.01 -5.46
CA ASP A 155 29.30 -17.84 -4.88
C ASP A 155 29.56 -16.42 -4.31
N GLY A 156 28.55 -15.54 -4.35
CA GLY A 156 28.67 -14.15 -3.88
C GLY A 156 29.27 -13.20 -4.91
N THR A 157 29.33 -13.60 -6.17
CA THR A 157 29.77 -12.72 -7.27
C THR A 157 28.60 -12.27 -8.14
N TYR A 158 28.79 -11.16 -8.84
CA TYR A 158 27.85 -10.68 -9.85
C TYR A 158 28.59 -10.27 -11.12
N THR A 159 27.91 -10.35 -12.27
CA THR A 159 28.44 -9.87 -13.56
C THR A 159 27.38 -9.10 -14.33
N ASN A 160 27.77 -8.36 -15.37
CA ASN A 160 26.84 -7.90 -16.38
C ASN A 160 26.25 -9.11 -17.14
N LEU A 161 25.23 -8.88 -17.96
CA LEU A 161 24.58 -9.95 -18.74
C LEU A 161 25.53 -10.65 -19.72
N GLU A 162 26.62 -9.99 -20.11
CA GLU A 162 27.66 -10.57 -20.97
C GLU A 162 28.69 -11.42 -20.21
N GLY A 163 28.68 -11.40 -18.87
CA GLY A 163 29.61 -12.15 -18.02
C GLY A 163 31.04 -11.59 -17.98
N LYS A 164 31.31 -10.41 -18.55
CA LYS A 164 32.66 -9.86 -18.73
C LYS A 164 33.11 -8.90 -17.64
N GLU A 165 32.16 -8.15 -17.07
CA GLU A 165 32.44 -7.15 -16.03
C GLU A 165 31.62 -7.49 -14.80
N GLY A 166 32.19 -7.36 -13.62
CA GLY A 166 31.53 -7.81 -12.40
C GLY A 166 32.33 -7.58 -11.15
N GLY A 167 31.73 -7.97 -10.03
CA GLY A 167 32.30 -7.80 -8.70
C GLY A 167 31.71 -8.80 -7.72
N LYS A 168 31.74 -8.42 -6.45
CA LYS A 168 31.15 -9.19 -5.35
C LYS A 168 29.91 -8.50 -4.84
N TYR A 169 28.98 -9.29 -4.30
CA TYR A 169 27.85 -8.77 -3.56
C TYR A 169 27.78 -9.43 -2.17
N VAL A 170 27.27 -8.68 -1.20
CA VAL A 170 26.98 -9.19 0.14
C VAL A 170 25.52 -8.91 0.44
N HIS A 171 24.76 -9.96 0.73
CA HIS A 171 23.37 -9.84 1.15
C HIS A 171 23.28 -9.92 2.68
N ASP A 172 22.93 -8.79 3.30
CA ASP A 172 22.53 -8.75 4.70
C ASP A 172 21.01 -8.97 4.80
N THR A 173 20.65 -10.19 5.19
CA THR A 173 19.25 -10.60 5.33
C THR A 173 18.57 -9.98 6.55
N ALA A 174 19.33 -9.53 7.55
CA ALA A 174 18.80 -8.88 8.75
C ALA A 174 18.51 -7.39 8.46
N ALA A 175 19.40 -6.71 7.74
CA ALA A 175 19.22 -5.33 7.31
C ALA A 175 18.34 -5.18 6.06
N ALA A 176 18.00 -6.29 5.39
CA ALA A 176 17.34 -6.31 4.08
C ALA A 176 18.08 -5.44 3.05
N THR A 177 19.41 -5.63 2.96
CA THR A 177 20.28 -4.89 2.03
C THR A 177 21.18 -5.82 1.22
N VAL A 178 21.54 -5.38 0.01
CA VAL A 178 22.57 -6.00 -0.80
C VAL A 178 23.61 -4.95 -1.17
N THR A 179 24.85 -5.18 -0.79
CA THR A 179 25.96 -4.25 -1.08
C THR A 179 26.80 -4.81 -2.20
N PHE A 180 27.13 -3.97 -3.19
CA PHE A 180 27.95 -4.34 -4.34
C PHE A 180 29.36 -3.72 -4.23
N LYS A 181 30.37 -4.49 -4.62
CA LYS A 181 31.78 -4.06 -4.58
C LYS A 181 32.55 -4.57 -5.80
N GLY A 182 33.27 -3.66 -6.45
CA GLY A 182 33.94 -3.83 -7.73
C GLY A 182 32.95 -3.93 -8.89
N GLY A 183 33.39 -3.65 -10.12
CA GLY A 183 32.54 -3.69 -11.32
C GLY A 183 31.65 -2.45 -11.48
N PHE A 184 30.61 -2.57 -12.31
CA PHE A 184 29.74 -1.46 -12.71
C PHE A 184 28.68 -1.05 -11.68
N LEU A 185 28.48 -1.84 -10.61
CA LEU A 185 27.68 -1.48 -9.44
C LEU A 185 28.54 -1.20 -8.20
N ASP A 186 29.83 -0.88 -8.37
CA ASP A 186 30.71 -0.63 -7.21
C ASP A 186 30.19 0.51 -6.32
N GLY A 187 30.10 0.25 -5.02
CA GLY A 187 29.63 1.21 -4.02
C GLY A 187 28.10 1.31 -3.90
N GLU A 188 27.35 0.64 -4.76
CA GLU A 188 25.90 0.64 -4.72
C GLU A 188 25.37 -0.24 -3.58
N VAL A 189 24.29 0.24 -2.93
CA VAL A 189 23.59 -0.48 -1.86
C VAL A 189 22.12 -0.61 -2.22
N GLY A 190 21.72 -1.83 -2.59
CA GLY A 190 20.33 -2.21 -2.71
C GLY A 190 19.67 -2.25 -1.33
N THR A 191 18.58 -1.52 -1.16
CA THR A 191 17.79 -1.46 0.07
C THR A 191 16.41 -2.08 -0.15
N ASN A 192 15.73 -2.42 0.95
CA ASN A 192 14.40 -3.03 0.92
C ASN A 192 14.39 -4.32 0.10
N VAL A 193 15.39 -5.18 0.31
CA VAL A 193 15.55 -6.46 -0.39
C VAL A 193 14.38 -7.39 -0.07
N LYS A 194 13.70 -7.84 -1.12
CA LYS A 194 12.58 -8.79 -1.13
C LYS A 194 12.81 -9.87 -2.19
N LEU A 195 11.98 -10.91 -2.19
CA LEU A 195 12.01 -11.95 -3.24
C LEU A 195 11.75 -11.37 -4.63
N SER A 196 10.92 -10.32 -4.71
CA SER A 196 10.55 -9.64 -5.95
C SER A 196 11.60 -8.63 -6.42
N GLY A 197 12.51 -8.16 -5.56
CA GLY A 197 13.45 -7.13 -5.97
C GLY A 197 14.08 -6.35 -4.82
N PHE A 198 14.84 -5.32 -5.17
CA PHE A 198 15.41 -4.33 -4.26
C PHE A 198 15.49 -2.95 -4.92
N LYS A 199 15.82 -1.91 -4.15
CA LYS A 199 15.98 -0.55 -4.66
C LYS A 199 17.41 -0.07 -4.54
N LEU A 200 18.04 0.33 -5.64
CA LEU A 200 19.34 1.01 -5.60
C LEU A 200 19.18 2.47 -5.19
N SER A 201 18.07 3.10 -5.59
CA SER A 201 17.74 4.47 -5.19
C SER A 201 16.23 4.67 -5.17
N ASN A 202 15.78 5.90 -4.89
CA ASN A 202 14.36 6.25 -4.98
C ASN A 202 13.80 6.16 -6.41
N THR A 203 14.67 6.17 -7.42
CA THR A 203 14.29 6.17 -8.83
C THR A 203 14.68 4.90 -9.57
N ILE A 204 15.43 3.99 -8.92
CA ILE A 204 15.95 2.76 -9.53
C ILE A 204 15.55 1.55 -8.70
N SER A 205 14.81 0.62 -9.31
CA SER A 205 14.46 -0.69 -8.74
C SER A 205 15.00 -1.82 -9.58
N CYS A 206 15.48 -2.88 -8.92
CA CYS A 206 16.00 -4.09 -9.55
C CYS A 206 15.10 -5.27 -9.19
N GLU A 207 14.79 -6.11 -10.17
CA GLU A 207 14.00 -7.34 -9.98
C GLU A 207 14.60 -8.50 -10.78
N PRO A 208 14.35 -9.77 -10.38
CA PRO A 208 14.78 -10.92 -11.16
C PRO A 208 14.15 -10.90 -12.55
N TYR A 209 14.97 -11.04 -13.59
CA TYR A 209 14.51 -11.15 -14.96
C TYR A 209 13.88 -12.53 -15.16
N ARG A 210 12.67 -12.57 -15.74
CA ARG A 210 11.90 -13.79 -16.01
C ARG A 210 11.55 -13.89 -17.48
#